data_AF-A0A0C9S4N0-F1
#
_entry.id   AF-A0A0C9S4N0-F1
#
_cell.length_a   1.000
_cell.length_b   1.000
_cell.length_c   1.000
_cell.angle_alpha   90.00
_cell.angle_beta   90.00
_cell.angle_gamma   90.00
#
_symmetry.space_group_name_H-M   'P 1'
#
loop_
_entity.id
_entity.type
_entity.pdbx_description
1 polymer ?
#
loop_
_entity_poly.entity_id
_entity_poly.type
_entity_poly.pdbx_seq_one_letter_code
_entity_poly.pdbx_strand_id
1 'polypeptide(L)'
;TCVHLHNMNVLQRAAAMTTVRQAVLVLVFATATTALICCHNSTSVLVGGWTRQEPGSNPKYVDLAHYAISQQREGRKIYDTLVNLTEVYTQVVAGVNYRLVFTTAPSNCTIGKDTYSAQRCVPVEEVNGRCTAVVYEVPWTNTTGLTSYACSPTGQEQTS
;
A
#
# COMPACT_ATOMS: atom_id res chain seq x y z
N THR A 1 58.49 -64.16 17.20
CA THR A 1 57.21 -64.37 17.94
C THR A 1 56.15 -64.65 16.89
N CYS A 2 55.69 -65.90 16.71
CA CYS A 2 54.60 -66.54 17.48
C CYS A 2 53.48 -65.52 17.77
N VAL A 3 52.23 -65.68 17.32
CA VAL A 3 51.30 -66.82 17.48
C VAL A 3 50.27 -66.77 16.33
N HIS A 4 50.17 -67.81 15.49
CA HIS A 4 49.15 -68.89 15.50
C HIS A 4 47.69 -68.37 15.49
N LEU A 5 47.08 -68.25 14.30
CA LEU A 5 46.11 -69.19 13.70
C LEU A 5 44.91 -69.54 14.60
N HIS A 6 43.70 -69.23 14.14
CA HIS A 6 42.57 -70.18 14.02
C HIS A 6 41.55 -69.53 13.05
N ASN A 7 41.28 -70.05 11.84
CA ASN A 7 40.73 -71.36 11.51
C ASN A 7 39.36 -71.56 12.19
N MET A 8 38.22 -71.80 11.55
CA MET A 8 37.84 -72.00 10.15
C MET A 8 36.31 -72.07 10.14
N ASN A 9 35.63 -71.58 9.09
CA ASN A 9 34.49 -72.29 8.52
C ASN A 9 34.24 -71.76 7.10
N VAL A 10 34.76 -72.50 6.13
CA VAL A 10 33.99 -73.40 5.24
C VAL A 10 33.56 -72.64 3.99
N LEU A 11 34.33 -72.94 2.95
CA LEU A 11 34.02 -72.77 1.55
C LEU A 11 32.59 -73.24 1.25
N GLN A 12 31.83 -72.40 0.54
CA GLN A 12 31.19 -72.89 -0.67
C GLN A 12 31.12 -71.78 -1.72
N ARG A 13 31.95 -71.96 -2.74
CA ARG A 13 31.89 -71.24 -4.01
C ARG A 13 30.85 -71.93 -4.89
N ALA A 14 29.95 -71.19 -5.54
CA ALA A 14 29.41 -71.44 -6.88
C ALA A 14 28.35 -70.36 -7.18
N ALA A 15 28.60 -69.50 -8.17
CA ALA A 15 27.92 -69.51 -9.48
C ALA A 15 26.43 -69.12 -9.37
N ALA A 16 26.09 -67.86 -9.66
CA ALA A 16 25.76 -67.35 -11.00
C ALA A 16 24.24 -67.34 -11.25
N MET A 17 23.77 -66.18 -11.73
CA MET A 17 22.49 -65.92 -12.41
C MET A 17 21.22 -66.44 -11.75
N THR A 18 20.36 -65.52 -11.29
CA THR A 18 18.95 -65.46 -11.73
C THR A 18 18.24 -64.20 -11.20
N THR A 19 17.83 -63.36 -12.17
CA THR A 19 16.52 -62.70 -12.24
C THR A 19 16.14 -61.64 -11.20
N VAL A 20 16.32 -60.38 -11.63
CA VAL A 20 15.30 -59.31 -11.72
C VAL A 20 14.04 -59.56 -10.86
N ARG A 21 14.10 -59.30 -9.55
CA ARG A 21 12.89 -59.15 -8.73
C ARG A 21 13.16 -58.57 -7.34
N GLN A 22 13.83 -57.41 -7.26
CA GLN A 22 13.76 -56.57 -6.06
C GLN A 22 14.33 -55.17 -6.31
N ALA A 23 13.81 -54.49 -7.33
CA ALA A 23 14.05 -53.07 -7.58
C ALA A 23 12.84 -52.22 -7.17
N VAL A 24 12.37 -52.37 -5.93
CA VAL A 24 11.18 -51.63 -5.44
C VAL A 24 11.42 -50.87 -4.13
N LEU A 25 12.55 -51.02 -3.45
CA LEU A 25 12.67 -50.48 -2.08
C LEU A 25 13.75 -49.41 -1.83
N VAL A 26 14.23 -48.72 -2.88
CA VAL A 26 15.15 -47.57 -2.72
C VAL A 26 14.69 -46.31 -3.47
N LEU A 27 13.55 -46.33 -4.15
CA LEU A 27 12.98 -45.16 -4.85
C LEU A 27 11.82 -44.49 -4.10
N VAL A 28 11.87 -44.41 -2.76
CA VAL A 28 10.82 -43.74 -1.96
C VAL A 28 11.34 -42.57 -1.12
N PHE A 29 12.67 -42.36 -1.02
CA PHE A 29 13.25 -41.29 -0.18
C PHE A 29 13.78 -40.06 -0.93
N ALA A 30 13.57 -39.96 -2.25
CA ALA A 30 14.08 -38.84 -3.07
C ALA A 30 12.99 -38.01 -3.78
N THR A 31 11.71 -38.13 -3.40
CA THR A 31 10.61 -37.37 -4.04
C THR A 31 9.65 -36.72 -3.03
N ALA A 32 10.11 -36.41 -1.82
CA ALA A 32 9.27 -35.81 -0.77
C ALA A 32 9.73 -34.42 -0.29
N THR A 33 10.61 -33.73 -1.03
CA THR A 33 11.03 -32.35 -0.69
C THR A 33 10.85 -31.33 -1.82
N THR A 34 10.43 -31.74 -3.02
CA THR A 34 10.21 -30.85 -4.19
C THR A 34 8.74 -30.49 -4.44
N ALA A 35 7.87 -30.57 -3.42
CA ALA A 35 6.44 -30.26 -3.53
C ALA A 35 5.95 -29.24 -2.48
N LEU A 36 6.86 -28.44 -1.89
CA LEU A 36 6.53 -27.44 -0.86
C LEU A 36 7.11 -26.05 -1.15
N ILE A 37 7.30 -25.69 -2.43
CA ILE A 37 7.66 -24.32 -2.84
C ILE A 37 6.82 -23.90 -4.07
N CYS A 38 5.50 -24.09 -4.02
CA CYS A 38 4.58 -23.48 -4.99
C CYS A 38 3.55 -22.55 -4.34
N CYS A 39 3.51 -22.47 -3.01
CA CYS A 39 2.69 -21.50 -2.30
C CYS A 39 3.51 -20.23 -2.00
N HIS A 40 4.06 -19.59 -3.03
CA HIS A 40 4.31 -18.15 -2.90
C HIS A 40 2.96 -17.49 -2.76
N ASN A 41 2.72 -16.87 -1.61
CA ASN A 41 1.56 -16.03 -1.31
C ASN A 41 1.43 -14.96 -2.40
N SER A 42 0.77 -15.29 -3.50
CA SER A 42 0.23 -14.30 -4.41
C SER A 42 -1.03 -13.80 -3.72
N THR A 43 -0.86 -12.84 -2.80
CA THR A 43 -2.00 -12.05 -2.35
C THR A 43 -2.47 -11.27 -3.57
N SER A 44 -3.47 -11.82 -4.26
CA SER A 44 -4.24 -11.10 -5.24
C SER A 44 -4.88 -9.91 -4.54
N VAL A 45 -4.27 -8.73 -4.64
CA VAL A 45 -4.89 -7.49 -4.18
C VAL A 45 -6.12 -7.30 -5.05
N LEU A 46 -7.31 -7.49 -4.49
CA LEU A 46 -8.56 -7.13 -5.15
C LEU A 46 -8.52 -5.63 -5.46
N VAL A 47 -8.17 -5.30 -6.71
CA VAL A 47 -8.16 -3.93 -7.21
C VAL A 47 -9.60 -3.46 -7.41
N GLY A 48 -9.89 -2.22 -7.00
CA GLY A 48 -11.18 -1.55 -7.20
C GLY A 48 -11.86 -1.03 -5.93
N GLY A 49 -11.48 -1.52 -4.74
CA GLY A 49 -11.96 -0.99 -3.46
C GLY A 49 -11.12 0.18 -2.92
N TRP A 50 -11.67 0.93 -1.97
CA TRP A 50 -10.90 1.89 -1.18
C TRP A 50 -10.00 1.16 -0.18
N THR A 51 -8.71 1.47 -0.19
CA THR A 51 -7.72 1.01 0.78
C THR A 51 -7.30 2.18 1.66
N ARG A 52 -7.45 2.04 2.98
CA ARG A 52 -7.00 3.04 3.95
C ARG A 52 -5.47 3.14 3.92
N GLN A 53 -4.96 4.35 3.93
CA GLN A 53 -3.54 4.66 4.02
C GLN A 53 -3.28 5.46 5.31
N GLU A 54 -2.04 5.43 5.79
CA GLU A 54 -1.62 6.26 6.91
C GLU A 54 -1.32 7.69 6.41
N PRO A 55 -1.95 8.75 6.95
CA PRO A 55 -1.80 10.11 6.42
C PRO A 55 -0.35 10.62 6.32
N GLY A 56 0.51 10.24 7.26
CA GLY A 56 1.93 10.63 7.27
C GLY A 56 2.85 9.74 6.42
N SER A 57 2.34 8.67 5.80
CA SER A 57 3.19 7.69 5.09
C SER A 57 3.72 8.17 3.74
N ASN A 58 3.10 9.18 3.13
CA ASN A 58 3.54 9.74 1.85
C ASN A 58 3.28 11.25 1.80
N PRO A 59 4.30 12.11 1.60
CA PRO A 59 4.13 13.56 1.56
C PRO A 59 3.14 14.02 0.47
N LYS A 60 2.98 13.23 -0.60
CA LYS A 60 2.01 13.50 -1.67
C LYS A 60 0.59 13.71 -1.16
N TYR A 61 0.18 13.06 -0.07
CA TYR A 61 -1.19 13.22 0.43
C TYR A 61 -1.47 14.65 0.93
N VAL A 62 -0.45 15.28 1.52
CA VAL A 62 -0.51 16.69 1.93
C VAL A 62 -0.54 17.59 0.70
N ASP A 63 0.28 17.30 -0.31
CA ASP A 63 0.28 18.06 -1.57
C ASP A 63 -1.08 18.00 -2.28
N LEU A 64 -1.70 16.82 -2.33
CA LEU A 64 -3.03 16.64 -2.93
C LEU A 64 -4.13 17.38 -2.13
N ALA A 65 -4.00 17.45 -0.81
CA ALA A 65 -4.93 18.22 0.02
C ALA A 65 -4.78 19.73 -0.26
N HIS A 66 -3.56 20.24 -0.31
CA HIS A 66 -3.29 21.63 -0.71
C HIS A 66 -3.79 21.94 -2.13
N TYR A 67 -3.57 21.02 -3.08
CA TYR A 67 -4.15 21.12 -4.42
C TYR A 67 -5.67 21.26 -4.34
N ALA A 68 -6.37 20.35 -3.67
CA ALA A 68 -7.83 20.36 -3.57
C ALA A 68 -8.38 21.67 -2.94
N ILE A 69 -7.72 22.17 -1.89
CA ILE A 69 -8.07 23.43 -1.23
C ILE A 69 -7.87 24.63 -2.16
N SER A 70 -6.75 24.66 -2.90
CA SER A 70 -6.41 25.78 -3.79
C SER A 70 -7.41 25.97 -4.95
N GLN A 71 -8.12 24.91 -5.32
CA GLN A 71 -9.17 24.96 -6.34
C GLN A 71 -10.45 25.66 -5.85
N GLN A 72 -10.64 25.81 -4.53
CA GLN A 72 -11.84 26.39 -3.94
C GLN A 72 -11.82 27.91 -3.96
N ARG A 73 -12.13 28.49 -5.12
CA ARG A 73 -12.06 29.95 -5.33
C ARG A 73 -13.43 30.62 -5.46
N GLU A 74 -14.44 29.86 -5.85
CA GLU A 74 -15.77 30.41 -6.15
C GLU A 74 -16.44 30.96 -4.89
N GLY A 75 -16.94 32.20 -4.97
CA GLY A 75 -17.63 32.87 -3.87
C GLY A 75 -16.73 33.26 -2.69
N ARG A 76 -15.40 33.16 -2.80
CA ARG A 76 -14.46 33.37 -1.70
C ARG A 76 -13.49 34.51 -1.98
N LYS A 77 -13.12 35.24 -0.92
CA LYS A 77 -12.11 36.32 -0.96
C LYS A 77 -10.75 35.85 -0.45
N ILE A 78 -10.73 34.92 0.50
CA ILE A 78 -9.54 34.41 1.16
C ILE A 78 -9.40 32.92 0.85
N TYR A 79 -8.17 32.46 0.64
CA TYR A 79 -7.91 31.03 0.56
C TYR A 79 -8.01 30.40 1.94
N ASP A 80 -8.71 29.28 2.05
CA ASP A 80 -8.48 28.36 3.15
C ASP A 80 -7.11 27.67 2.97
N THR A 81 -6.58 27.07 4.02
CA THR A 81 -5.39 26.22 3.95
C THR A 81 -5.52 25.00 4.85
N LEU A 82 -4.65 24.02 4.63
CA LEU A 82 -4.66 22.76 5.34
C LEU A 82 -4.19 22.98 6.79
N VAL A 83 -4.97 22.50 7.76
CA VAL A 83 -4.57 22.45 9.17
C VAL A 83 -4.11 21.06 9.54
N ASN A 84 -4.93 20.04 9.25
CA ASN A 84 -4.59 18.65 9.57
C ASN A 84 -5.18 17.68 8.56
N LEU A 85 -4.37 16.72 8.09
CA LEU A 85 -4.82 15.61 7.25
C LEU A 85 -5.10 14.40 8.14
N THR A 86 -6.38 14.06 8.32
CA THR A 86 -6.82 13.05 9.29
C THR A 86 -6.98 11.66 8.71
N GLU A 87 -7.43 11.53 7.46
CA GLU A 87 -7.66 10.23 6.82
C GLU A 87 -7.29 10.27 5.34
N VAL A 88 -6.76 9.16 4.86
CA VAL A 88 -6.42 8.96 3.45
C VAL A 88 -6.92 7.60 3.01
N TYR A 89 -7.57 7.56 1.85
CA TYR A 89 -7.93 6.32 1.17
C TYR A 89 -7.50 6.39 -0.29
N THR A 90 -7.09 5.25 -0.83
CA THR A 90 -6.67 5.09 -2.22
C THR A 90 -7.53 4.06 -2.91
N GLN A 91 -7.84 4.26 -4.18
CA GLN A 91 -8.54 3.30 -5.00
C GLN A 91 -7.90 3.27 -6.39
N VAL A 92 -7.39 2.10 -6.78
CA VAL A 92 -6.82 1.88 -8.12
C VAL A 92 -7.95 1.67 -9.13
N VAL A 93 -7.90 2.43 -10.21
CA VAL A 93 -8.82 2.40 -11.36
C VAL A 93 -8.01 2.51 -12.66
N ALA A 94 -8.51 3.15 -13.72
CA ALA A 94 -7.69 3.62 -14.86
C ALA A 94 -6.79 4.83 -14.49
N GLY A 95 -6.23 4.80 -13.28
CA GLY A 95 -5.55 5.88 -12.56
C GLY A 95 -5.63 5.57 -11.06
N VAL A 96 -5.57 6.60 -10.22
CA VAL A 96 -5.72 6.45 -8.76
C VAL A 96 -6.65 7.55 -8.25
N ASN A 97 -7.69 7.16 -7.50
CA ASN A 97 -8.46 8.08 -6.69
C ASN A 97 -7.84 8.17 -5.30
N TYR A 98 -7.69 9.38 -4.79
CA TYR A 98 -7.27 9.72 -3.44
C TYR A 98 -8.43 10.41 -2.71
N ARG A 99 -9.03 9.75 -1.73
CA ARG A 99 -10.01 10.36 -0.84
C ARG A 99 -9.28 10.85 0.40
N LEU A 100 -9.33 12.17 0.60
CA LEU A 100 -8.63 12.87 1.66
C LEU A 100 -9.64 13.48 2.61
N VAL A 101 -9.48 13.26 3.91
CA VAL A 101 -10.30 13.90 4.95
C VAL A 101 -9.40 14.76 5.81
N PHE A 102 -9.68 16.05 5.86
CA PHE A 102 -8.81 17.04 6.49
C PHE A 102 -9.60 18.20 7.10
N THR A 103 -8.93 18.99 7.93
CA THR A 103 -9.46 20.25 8.45
C THR A 103 -8.81 21.45 7.78
N THR A 104 -9.56 22.54 7.67
CA THR A 104 -9.14 23.79 7.05
C THR A 104 -9.26 24.96 8.02
N ALA A 105 -8.50 26.02 7.74
CA ALA A 105 -8.65 27.33 8.38
C ALA A 105 -8.39 28.44 7.34
N PRO A 106 -8.91 29.67 7.55
CA PRO A 106 -8.55 30.82 6.73
C PRO A 106 -7.04 31.05 6.74
N SER A 107 -6.48 31.38 5.57
CA SER A 107 -5.06 31.73 5.42
C SER A 107 -4.84 33.23 5.29
N ASN A 108 -3.57 33.64 5.33
CA ASN A 108 -3.15 35.01 5.01
C ASN A 108 -3.22 35.36 3.50
N CYS A 109 -3.62 34.44 2.61
CA CYS A 109 -3.63 34.67 1.17
C CYS A 109 -5.00 35.11 0.64
N THR A 110 -5.01 36.19 -0.15
CA THR A 110 -6.22 36.73 -0.81
C THR A 110 -6.34 36.19 -2.24
N ILE A 111 -7.52 35.68 -2.60
CA ILE A 111 -7.82 35.17 -3.94
C ILE A 111 -7.76 36.31 -4.96
N GLY A 112 -7.01 36.12 -6.05
CA GLY A 112 -6.85 37.10 -7.13
C GLY A 112 -5.71 38.11 -6.89
N LYS A 113 -5.18 38.19 -5.67
CA LYS A 113 -3.99 38.98 -5.34
C LYS A 113 -2.77 38.09 -5.13
N ASP A 114 -2.94 37.03 -4.35
CA ASP A 114 -1.89 36.09 -4.01
C ASP A 114 -2.02 34.81 -4.84
N THR A 115 -0.89 34.26 -5.26
CA THR A 115 -0.84 32.89 -5.80
C THR A 115 -0.87 31.93 -4.62
N TYR A 116 -1.64 30.84 -4.66
CA TYR A 116 -1.63 29.87 -3.55
C TYR A 116 -0.34 29.05 -3.52
N SER A 117 0.22 28.81 -2.34
CA SER A 117 1.17 27.70 -2.09
C SER A 117 1.17 27.33 -0.61
N ALA A 118 1.41 26.06 -0.29
CA ALA A 118 1.43 25.54 1.08
C ALA A 118 2.35 26.34 2.02
N GLN A 119 3.50 26.81 1.51
CA GLN A 119 4.50 27.53 2.28
C GLN A 119 4.15 28.99 2.54
N ARG A 120 3.33 29.62 1.67
CA ARG A 120 3.02 31.06 1.75
C ARG A 120 1.66 31.33 2.37
N CYS A 121 0.70 30.44 2.13
CA CYS A 121 -0.68 30.55 2.60
C CYS A 121 -0.85 29.75 3.89
N VAL A 122 -0.39 30.35 4.99
CA VAL A 122 -0.40 29.75 6.34
C VAL A 122 -1.70 30.10 7.07
N PRO A 123 -2.19 29.22 7.96
CA PRO A 123 -3.42 29.47 8.70
C PRO A 123 -3.23 30.65 9.65
N VAL A 124 -4.19 31.58 9.69
CA VAL A 124 -4.17 32.77 10.54
C VAL A 124 -5.33 32.83 11.54
N GLU A 125 -6.29 31.94 11.39
CA GLU A 125 -7.49 31.83 12.22
C GLU A 125 -7.70 30.38 12.66
N GLU A 126 -8.73 30.14 13.47
CA GLU A 126 -9.09 28.81 13.93
C GLU A 126 -9.64 27.93 12.81
N VAL A 127 -9.74 26.62 13.10
CA VAL A 127 -10.30 25.64 12.17
C VAL A 127 -11.75 26.00 11.85
N ASN A 128 -12.05 26.20 10.56
CA ASN A 128 -13.36 26.63 10.07
C ASN A 128 -14.15 25.50 9.40
N GLY A 129 -13.54 24.35 9.12
CA GLY A 129 -14.24 23.24 8.51
C GLY A 129 -13.51 21.91 8.56
N ARG A 130 -14.29 20.83 8.49
CA ARG A 130 -13.84 19.47 8.17
C ARG A 130 -14.29 19.15 6.75
N CYS A 131 -13.34 18.84 5.89
CA CYS A 131 -13.53 18.66 4.47
C CYS A 131 -13.17 17.24 4.03
N THR A 132 -13.86 16.78 2.98
CA THR A 132 -13.52 15.58 2.22
C THR A 132 -13.32 15.97 0.77
N ALA A 133 -12.17 15.59 0.20
CA ALA A 133 -11.89 15.74 -1.22
C ALA A 133 -11.60 14.39 -1.86
N VAL A 134 -11.98 14.23 -3.12
CA VAL A 134 -11.52 13.12 -3.97
C VAL A 134 -10.70 13.71 -5.11
N VAL A 135 -9.42 13.39 -5.14
CA VAL A 135 -8.49 13.78 -6.20
C VAL A 135 -8.19 12.56 -7.07
N TYR A 136 -8.34 12.71 -8.39
CA TYR A 136 -8.03 11.69 -9.36
C TYR A 136 -6.70 12.00 -10.05
N GLU A 137 -5.83 11.00 -10.17
CA GLU A 137 -4.59 11.11 -10.92
C GLU A 137 -4.39 9.99 -11.92
N VAL A 138 -3.77 10.36 -13.05
CA VAL A 138 -3.29 9.44 -14.09
C VAL A 138 -1.79 9.63 -14.22
N PRO A 139 -0.97 8.85 -13.48
CA PRO A 139 0.47 9.09 -13.40
C PRO A 139 1.20 9.05 -14.75
N TRP A 140 0.79 8.15 -15.65
CA TRP A 140 1.43 8.00 -16.97
C TRP A 140 1.11 9.12 -17.96
N THR A 141 0.12 9.97 -17.68
CA THR A 141 -0.17 11.18 -18.47
C THR A 141 0.03 12.47 -17.68
N ASN A 142 0.58 12.37 -16.45
CA ASN A 142 0.78 13.51 -15.55
C ASN A 142 -0.47 14.38 -15.38
N THR A 143 -1.63 13.74 -15.24
CA THR A 143 -2.92 14.42 -15.13
C THR A 143 -3.45 14.31 -13.71
N THR A 144 -3.84 15.44 -13.11
CA THR A 144 -4.43 15.52 -11.77
C THR A 144 -5.72 16.33 -11.83
N GLY A 145 -6.79 15.85 -11.20
CA GLY A 145 -8.12 16.46 -11.25
C GLY A 145 -8.84 16.37 -9.92
N LEU A 146 -9.62 17.40 -9.56
CA LEU A 146 -10.48 17.37 -8.38
C LEU A 146 -11.84 16.81 -8.77
N THR A 147 -12.16 15.61 -8.31
CA THR A 147 -13.41 14.90 -8.62
C THR A 147 -14.55 15.37 -7.73
N SER A 148 -14.28 15.57 -6.44
CA SER A 148 -15.27 16.11 -5.50
C SER A 148 -14.61 16.84 -4.35
N TYR A 149 -15.35 17.78 -3.76
CA TYR A 149 -14.94 18.55 -2.60
C TYR A 149 -16.19 18.91 -1.80
N ALA A 150 -16.22 18.55 -0.52
CA ALA A 150 -17.31 18.88 0.39
C ALA A 150 -16.74 19.25 1.75
N CYS A 151 -17.28 20.29 2.39
CA CYS A 151 -16.89 20.72 3.73
C CYS A 151 -18.09 20.92 4.63
N SER A 152 -17.94 20.55 5.89
CA SER A 152 -18.85 20.87 6.97
C SER A 152 -18.18 21.90 7.90
N PRO A 153 -18.82 23.03 8.20
CA PRO A 153 -18.27 24.02 9.14
C PRO A 153 -18.05 23.40 10.52
N THR A 154 -16.93 23.72 11.16
CA THR A 154 -16.66 23.34 12.56
C THR A 154 -17.09 24.50 13.45
N GLY A 155 -18.36 24.49 13.86
CA GLY A 155 -18.95 25.51 14.73
C GLY A 155 -19.95 26.41 14.00
N GLN A 156 -21.20 25.95 13.89
CA GLN A 156 -22.30 26.90 13.83
C GLN A 156 -22.53 27.40 15.26
N GLU A 157 -22.21 28.67 15.51
CA GLU A 157 -23.10 29.48 16.34
C GLU A 157 -24.46 29.40 15.65
N GLN A 158 -25.38 28.59 16.18
CA GLN A 158 -26.79 28.66 15.85
C GLN A 158 -27.31 30.00 16.37
N THR A 159 -27.16 31.07 15.58
CA THR A 159 -27.94 32.28 15.82
C THR A 159 -29.31 32.08 15.16
N SER A 160 -30.24 31.57 15.98
CA SER A 160 -31.68 31.78 15.79
C SER A 160 -32.07 33.22 16.12
#